data_AF-A0A1E4Y296-F1
#
_entry.id   AF-A0A1E4Y296-F1
#
_cell.length_a   1.000
_cell.length_b   1.000
_cell.length_c   1.000
_cell.angle_alpha   90.00
_cell.angle_beta   90.00
_cell.angle_gamma   90.00
#
_symmetry.space_group_name_H-M   'P 1'
#
loop_
_entity.id
_entity.type
_entity.pdbx_description
1 polymer ?
#
loop_
_entity_poly.entity_id
_entity_poly.type
_entity_poly.pdbx_seq_one_letter_code
_entity_poly.pdbx_strand_id
1 'polypeptide(L)'
;MGEGQAKAEVAPLVLGLTRPRMFWGVPIGLFVGEMMIVVMTFLNTKNLAMFLLFLPLHALSYVITVRDPHLPNVVRVRIAKCPWTKNRQFWGGNSYQP
;
A
#
# COMPACT_ATOMS: atom_id res chain seq x y z
N MET A 1 -39.04 -30.37 7.19
CA MET A 1 -38.24 -30.17 5.95
C MET A 1 -36.97 -29.47 6.40
N GLY A 2 -35.97 -30.25 6.83
CA GLY A 2 -34.76 -29.73 7.45
C GLY A 2 -33.74 -29.38 6.38
N GLU A 3 -33.46 -28.09 6.21
CA GLU A 3 -32.38 -27.63 5.34
C GLU A 3 -31.05 -27.95 6.02
N GLY A 4 -30.40 -29.02 5.54
CA GLY A 4 -29.06 -29.39 5.97
C GLY A 4 -28.08 -28.28 5.60
N GLN A 5 -27.41 -27.72 6.60
CA GLN A 5 -26.39 -26.70 6.39
C GLN A 5 -25.24 -27.28 5.55
N ALA A 6 -25.18 -26.90 4.28
CA ALA A 6 -24.06 -27.19 3.41
C ALA A 6 -22.84 -26.38 3.89
N LYS A 7 -21.96 -27.03 4.64
CA LYS A 7 -20.67 -26.46 5.05
C LYS A 7 -19.84 -26.25 3.78
N ALA A 8 -19.61 -24.99 3.41
CA ALA A 8 -18.80 -24.65 2.24
C ALA A 8 -17.43 -25.36 2.33
N GLU A 9 -17.06 -26.08 1.27
CA GLU A 9 -15.79 -26.75 1.17
C GLU A 9 -14.69 -25.69 1.01
N VAL A 10 -13.92 -25.46 2.07
CA VAL A 10 -12.88 -24.42 2.09
C VAL A 10 -11.61 -25.02 1.50
N ALA A 11 -11.34 -24.71 0.23
CA ALA A 11 -10.06 -25.04 -0.38
C ALA A 11 -8.92 -24.37 0.39
N PRO A 12 -7.78 -25.07 0.62
CA PRO A 12 -6.64 -24.50 1.32
C PRO A 12 -6.10 -23.29 0.54
N LEU A 13 -6.03 -22.13 1.21
CA LEU A 13 -5.60 -20.89 0.57
C LEU A 13 -4.08 -20.87 0.43
N VAL A 14 -3.59 -20.90 -0.81
CA VAL A 14 -2.15 -20.78 -1.10
C VAL A 14 -1.74 -19.31 -1.00
N LEU A 15 -1.42 -18.86 0.22
CA LEU A 15 -1.08 -17.48 0.55
C LEU A 15 0.02 -16.89 -0.34
N GLY A 16 0.98 -17.69 -0.80
CA GLY A 16 2.06 -17.23 -1.68
C GLY A 16 1.58 -16.79 -3.06
N LEU A 17 0.47 -17.33 -3.57
CA LEU A 17 -0.09 -16.97 -4.87
C LEU A 17 -1.04 -15.77 -4.80
N THR A 18 -1.60 -15.50 -3.62
CA THR A 18 -2.58 -14.42 -3.41
C THR A 18 -1.97 -13.16 -2.82
N ARG A 19 -0.83 -13.27 -2.12
CA ARG A 19 -0.10 -12.11 -1.61
C ARG A 19 0.71 -11.42 -2.71
N PRO A 20 0.83 -10.09 -2.66
CA PRO A 20 1.71 -9.37 -3.55
C PRO A 20 3.16 -9.74 -3.24
N ARG A 21 4.06 -9.57 -4.22
CA ARG A 21 5.49 -9.81 -4.02
C ARG A 21 6.03 -8.89 -2.92
N MET A 22 6.59 -9.48 -1.86
CA MET A 22 7.16 -8.78 -0.70
C MET A 22 8.70 -8.83 -0.72
N PHE A 23 9.34 -7.80 -0.20
CA PHE A 23 10.78 -7.75 0.09
C PHE A 23 10.99 -7.05 1.43
N TRP A 24 11.75 -7.67 2.35
CA TRP A 24 11.94 -7.19 3.73
C TRP A 24 10.64 -6.81 4.46
N GLY A 25 9.56 -7.56 4.23
CA GLY A 25 8.27 -7.34 4.88
C GLY A 25 7.41 -6.22 4.29
N VAL A 26 7.87 -5.56 3.22
CA VAL A 26 7.14 -4.50 2.50
C VAL A 26 6.85 -4.93 1.06
N PRO A 27 5.72 -4.52 0.42
CA PRO A 27 5.47 -4.80 -0.99
C PRO A 27 6.57 -4.22 -1.88
N ILE A 28 7.01 -4.97 -2.90
CA ILE A 28 8.19 -4.61 -3.70
C ILE A 28 8.10 -3.21 -4.34
N GLY A 29 6.90 -2.76 -4.70
CA GLY A 29 6.71 -1.43 -5.28
C GLY A 29 7.06 -0.29 -4.32
N LEU A 30 6.74 -0.46 -3.03
CA LEU A 30 7.12 0.52 -2.01
C LEU A 30 8.61 0.45 -1.69
N PHE A 31 9.17 -0.76 -1.59
CA PHE A 31 10.61 -0.96 -1.36
C PHE A 31 11.47 -0.33 -2.47
N VAL A 32 11.08 -0.48 -3.73
CA VAL A 32 11.76 0.20 -4.83
C VAL A 32 11.58 1.71 -4.75
N GLY A 33 10.39 2.19 -4.38
CA GLY A 33 10.12 3.62 -4.21
C GLY A 33 10.99 4.28 -3.13
N GLU A 34 11.09 3.69 -1.94
CA GLU A 34 11.95 4.23 -0.87
C GLU A 34 13.43 4.19 -1.24
N MET A 35 13.90 3.12 -1.90
CA MET A 35 15.27 3.05 -2.40
C MET A 35 15.57 4.14 -3.43
N MET A 36 14.63 4.40 -4.35
CA MET A 36 14.77 5.49 -5.32
C MET A 36 14.87 6.85 -4.64
N ILE A 37 14.05 7.12 -3.61
CA ILE A 37 14.10 8.37 -2.85
C ILE A 37 15.48 8.53 -2.18
N VAL A 38 15.96 7.51 -1.47
CA VAL A 38 17.25 7.54 -0.77
C VAL A 38 18.41 7.77 -1.75
N VAL A 39 18.43 7.03 -2.87
CA VAL A 39 19.46 7.17 -3.89
C VAL A 39 19.43 8.56 -4.54
N MET A 40 18.25 9.10 -4.85
CA MET A 40 18.12 10.44 -5.42
C MET A 40 18.59 11.52 -4.44
N THR A 41 18.25 11.41 -3.15
CA THR A 41 18.75 12.33 -2.11
C THR A 41 20.27 12.22 -1.93
N PHE A 42 20.82 11.00 -1.94
CA PHE A 42 22.26 10.79 -1.92
C PHE A 42 22.96 11.45 -3.13
N LEU A 43 22.46 11.23 -4.35
CA LEU A 43 23.05 11.81 -5.57
C LEU A 43 23.03 13.35 -5.54
N ASN A 44 21.94 13.94 -5.04
CA ASN A 44 21.80 15.39 -4.97
C ASN A 44 22.74 16.02 -3.93
N THR A 45 22.87 15.40 -2.75
CA THR A 45 23.68 15.93 -1.64
C THR A 45 25.15 15.49 -1.68
N LYS A 46 25.45 14.41 -2.42
CA LYS A 46 26.75 13.72 -2.47
C LYS A 46 27.26 13.28 -1.08
N ASN A 47 26.35 13.09 -0.13
CA ASN A 47 26.67 12.76 1.25
C ASN A 47 26.25 11.33 1.59
N LEU A 48 27.22 10.47 1.92
CA LEU A 48 26.99 9.06 2.25
C LEU A 48 26.06 8.87 3.47
N ALA A 49 25.99 9.85 4.38
CA ALA A 49 25.09 9.79 5.53
C ALA A 49 23.60 9.75 5.12
N MET A 50 23.25 10.15 3.88
CA MET A 50 21.87 10.11 3.40
C MET A 50 21.28 8.70 3.31
N PHE A 51 22.11 7.65 3.28
CA PHE A 51 21.60 6.27 3.36
C PHE A 51 20.89 5.98 4.68
N LEU A 52 21.17 6.74 5.75
CA LEU A 52 20.43 6.62 7.02
C LEU A 52 18.94 6.96 6.87
N LEU A 53 18.54 7.71 5.84
CA LEU A 53 17.13 7.98 5.53
C LEU A 53 16.36 6.72 5.16
N PHE A 54 17.04 5.66 4.73
CA PHE A 54 16.39 4.38 4.47
C PHE A 54 15.68 3.84 5.72
N LEU A 55 16.29 3.97 6.90
CA LEU A 55 15.74 3.39 8.13
C LEU A 55 14.37 3.97 8.53
N PRO A 56 14.17 5.30 8.64
CA PRO A 56 12.86 5.87 8.94
C PRO A 56 11.85 5.66 7.81
N LEU A 57 12.28 5.71 6.55
CA LEU A 57 11.40 5.47 5.40
C LEU A 57 10.87 4.03 5.40
N HIS A 58 11.76 3.06 5.62
CA HIS A 58 11.42 1.64 5.69
C HIS A 58 10.56 1.33 6.91
N ALA A 59 10.85 1.93 8.07
CA ALA A 59 10.00 1.80 9.25
C ALA A 59 8.58 2.29 8.99
N LEU A 60 8.43 3.43 8.30
CA LEU A 60 7.12 3.96 7.92
C LEU A 60 6.40 3.05 6.92
N SER A 61 7.09 2.59 5.87
CA SER A 61 6.50 1.71 4.87
C SER A 61 6.09 0.36 5.47
N TYR A 62 6.86 -0.16 6.43
CA TYR A 62 6.53 -1.34 7.22
C TYR A 62 5.27 -1.14 8.08
N VAL A 63 5.20 -0.05 8.86
CA VAL A 63 4.03 0.24 9.72
C VAL A 63 2.75 0.38 8.89
N ILE A 64 2.81 1.00 7.72
CA ILE A 64 1.67 1.14 6.82
C ILE A 64 1.20 -0.23 6.30
N THR A 65 2.12 -1.16 6.07
CA THR A 65 1.83 -2.44 5.40
C THR A 65 1.64 -3.62 6.34
N VAL A 66 1.86 -3.43 7.65
CA VAL A 66 1.73 -4.49 8.67
C VAL A 66 0.32 -5.06 8.75
N ARG A 67 -0.71 -4.22 8.54
CA ARG A 67 -2.13 -4.63 8.61
C ARG A 67 -2.63 -5.19 7.28
N ASP A 68 -2.27 -4.53 6.18
CA ASP A 68 -2.70 -4.93 4.84
C ASP A 68 -1.60 -4.62 3.81
N PRO A 69 -1.01 -5.65 3.16
CA PRO A 69 0.01 -5.46 2.13
C PRO A 69 -0.55 -4.82 0.84
N HIS A 70 -1.87 -4.80 0.64
CA HIS A 70 -2.52 -4.20 -0.54
C HIS A 70 -2.85 -2.72 -0.38
N LEU A 71 -2.77 -2.19 0.85
CA LEU A 71 -3.07 -0.79 1.16
C LEU A 71 -2.38 0.21 0.20
N PRO A 72 -1.10 0.05 -0.18
CA PRO A 72 -0.43 0.99 -1.08
C PRO A 72 -1.05 1.03 -2.48
N ASN A 73 -1.51 -0.13 -2.98
CA ASN A 73 -2.17 -0.20 -4.28
C ASN A 73 -3.56 0.45 -4.23
N VAL A 74 -4.31 0.22 -3.13
CA VAL A 74 -5.61 0.86 -2.91
C VAL A 74 -5.47 2.37 -2.85
N VAL A 75 -4.50 2.89 -2.08
CA VAL A 75 -4.21 4.32 -1.98
C VAL A 75 -3.84 4.90 -3.35
N ARG A 76 -2.97 4.23 -4.10
CA ARG A 76 -2.58 4.65 -5.45
C ARG A 76 -3.78 4.73 -6.39
N VAL A 77 -4.62 3.70 -6.41
CA VAL A 77 -5.83 3.68 -7.26
C VAL A 77 -6.83 4.73 -6.81
N ARG A 78 -7.00 4.94 -5.50
CA ARG A 78 -7.86 5.97 -4.94
C ARG A 78 -7.43 7.36 -5.41
N ILE A 79 -6.14 7.68 -5.33
CA ILE A 79 -5.60 8.96 -5.78
C ILE A 79 -5.77 9.12 -7.29
N ALA A 80 -5.50 8.08 -8.08
CA ALA A 80 -5.52 8.16 -9.54
C ALA A 80 -6.94 8.20 -10.14
N LYS A 81 -7.87 7.38 -9.62
CA LYS A 81 -9.21 7.20 -10.20
C LYS A 81 -10.32 7.91 -9.43
N CYS A 82 -10.09 8.27 -8.18
CA CYS A 82 -11.11 8.88 -7.31
C CYS A 82 -10.59 10.14 -6.60
N PRO A 83 -10.16 11.17 -7.35
CA PRO A 83 -9.68 12.43 -6.77
C PRO A 83 -10.77 13.10 -5.94
N TRP A 84 -10.39 13.95 -4.99
CA TRP A 84 -11.37 14.66 -4.16
C TRP A 84 -12.09 15.76 -4.94
N THR A 85 -13.42 15.81 -4.80
CA THR A 85 -14.25 16.90 -5.34
C THR A 85 -14.18 18.12 -4.43
N LYS A 86 -14.30 19.32 -5.01
CA LYS A 86 -14.23 20.59 -4.25
C LYS A 86 -15.32 20.70 -3.18
N ASN A 87 -16.50 20.18 -3.47
CA ASN A 87 -17.66 20.19 -2.58
C ASN A 87 -17.63 19.07 -1.50
N ARG A 88 -16.55 18.30 -1.41
CA ARG A 88 -16.47 17.14 -0.51
C ARG A 88 -16.69 17.47 0.95
N GLN A 89 -16.26 18.64 1.42
CA GLN A 89 -16.43 19.04 2.81
C GLN A 89 -17.91 19.29 3.15
N PHE A 90 -18.70 19.75 2.18
CA PHE A 90 -20.13 19.99 2.37
C PHE A 90 -20.92 18.67 2.40
N TRP A 91 -20.63 17.75 1.48
CA TRP A 91 -21.38 16.48 1.33
C TRP A 91 -20.78 15.30 2.11
N GLY A 92 -19.60 15.45 2.72
CA GLY A 92 -18.86 14.36 3.37
C GLY A 92 -18.25 13.34 2.40
N GLY A 93 -18.38 13.52 1.09
CA GLY A 93 -17.99 12.55 0.07
C GLY A 93 -17.76 13.18 -1.31
N ASN A 94 -17.32 12.38 -2.28
CA ASN A 94 -17.19 12.84 -3.66
C ASN A 94 -18.57 12.86 -4.33
N SER A 95 -18.99 14.02 -4.84
CA SER A 95 -20.24 14.16 -5.60
C SER A 95 -20.01 13.87 -7.09
N TYR A 96 -21.04 13.39 -7.80
CA TYR A 96 -20.98 13.12 -9.25
C TYR A 96 -20.87 14.40 -10.10
N GLN A 97 -21.26 15.55 -9.53
CA GLN A 97 -21.15 16.87 -10.14
C GLN A 97 -20.45 17.84 -9.14
N PRO A 98 -19.59 18.75 -9.63
CA PRO A 98 -18.88 19.72 -8.80
C PRO A 98 -19.81 20.72 -8.10
#